data_AF-A0A1D7UNQ2-F1
#
_entry.id   AF-A0A1D7UNQ2-F1
#
_cell.length_a   1.000
_cell.length_b   1.000
_cell.length_c   1.000
_cell.angle_alpha   90.00
_cell.angle_beta   90.00
_cell.angle_gamma   90.00
#
_symmetry.space_group_name_H-M   'P 1'
#
loop_
_entity.id
_entity.type
_entity.pdbx_description
1 polymer ?
#
loop_
_entity_poly.entity_id
_entity_poly.type
_entity_poly.pdbx_seq_one_letter_code
_entity_poly.pdbx_strand_id
1 'polypeptide(L)' 'MRKILAASAALITLFTLSACGSDTANIPQCENEDGSGQAGLCYWDSARMGNGRGTGLYIYQDGILIDERY' A
#
# COMPACT_ATOMS: atom_id res chain seq x y z
N MET A 1 -30.17 -18.88 -44.51
CA MET A 1 -30.08 -17.54 -43.92
C MET A 1 -28.86 -17.51 -43.02
N ARG A 2 -27.79 -16.88 -43.52
CA ARG A 2 -26.49 -16.65 -42.84
C ARG A 2 -26.48 -15.17 -42.45
N LYS A 3 -25.80 -14.81 -41.36
CA LYS A 3 -25.80 -13.50 -40.65
C LYS A 3 -26.96 -13.52 -39.64
N ILE A 4 -26.74 -13.73 -38.35
CA ILE A 4 -26.05 -12.80 -37.44
C ILE A 4 -25.22 -13.63 -36.44
N LEU A 5 -23.95 -13.86 -36.77
CA LEU A 5 -22.94 -14.21 -35.76
C LEU A 5 -22.51 -12.93 -35.05
N ALA A 6 -22.27 -13.05 -33.75
CA ALA A 6 -21.50 -12.13 -32.91
C ALA A 6 -22.11 -10.75 -32.65
N ALA A 7 -23.23 -10.72 -31.91
CA ALA A 7 -23.58 -9.56 -31.10
C ALA A 7 -22.71 -9.54 -29.84
N SER A 8 -21.52 -8.95 -29.97
CA SER A 8 -20.95 -8.03 -28.98
C SER A 8 -20.78 -8.53 -27.54
N ALA A 9 -20.00 -9.60 -27.34
CA ALA A 9 -19.44 -9.97 -26.02
C ALA A 9 -18.23 -9.07 -25.62
N ALA A 10 -18.31 -7.77 -25.86
CA ALA A 10 -17.20 -6.81 -25.67
C ALA A 10 -17.56 -5.68 -24.70
N LEU A 11 -18.17 -6.02 -23.56
CA LEU A 11 -18.63 -5.04 -22.57
C LEU A 11 -18.20 -5.38 -21.12
N ILE A 12 -17.15 -6.18 -20.93
CA ILE A 12 -16.69 -6.60 -19.59
C ILE A 12 -15.17 -6.43 -19.43
N THR A 13 -14.58 -5.33 -19.87
CA THR A 13 -13.14 -5.08 -19.60
C THR A 13 -12.82 -3.62 -19.28
N LEU A 14 -13.66 -2.94 -18.50
CA LEU A 14 -13.24 -1.69 -17.87
C LEU A 14 -13.85 -1.63 -16.49
N PHE A 15 -13.10 -2.00 -15.45
CA PHE A 15 -13.15 -1.41 -14.09
C PHE A 15 -12.19 -2.16 -13.14
N THR A 16 -10.91 -2.30 -13.52
CA THR A 16 -9.87 -2.71 -12.55
C THR A 16 -8.64 -1.83 -12.73
N LEU A 17 -8.75 -0.55 -12.39
CA LEU A 17 -7.57 0.28 -12.19
C LEU A 17 -7.87 1.43 -11.21
N SER A 18 -8.13 1.07 -9.95
CA SER A 18 -8.17 2.04 -8.86
C SER A 18 -7.70 1.39 -7.57
N ALA A 19 -6.46 0.94 -7.55
CA ALA A 19 -5.71 0.69 -6.33
C ALA A 19 -4.30 1.30 -6.48
N CYS A 20 -4.26 2.57 -6.84
CA CYS A 20 -3.12 3.44 -6.55
C CYS A 20 -3.44 4.18 -5.24
N GLY A 21 -3.86 3.43 -4.23
CA GLY A 21 -4.02 3.94 -2.87
C GLY A 21 -2.67 3.81 -2.21
N SER A 22 -2.14 4.90 -1.64
CA SER A 22 -0.88 4.94 -0.91
C SER A 22 -0.71 3.67 -0.07
N ASP A 23 0.31 2.85 -0.36
CA ASP A 23 0.50 1.52 0.24
C ASP A 23 0.36 1.49 1.77
N THR A 24 0.60 2.63 2.42
CA THR A 24 0.48 2.84 3.87
C THR A 24 -0.95 2.73 4.42
N ALA A 25 -2.00 2.89 3.61
CA ALA A 25 -3.39 2.94 4.12
C ALA A 25 -3.85 1.64 4.79
N ASN A 26 -3.23 0.50 4.44
CA ASN A 26 -3.53 -0.81 5.04
C ASN A 26 -2.37 -1.35 5.89
N ILE A 27 -1.28 -0.59 6.02
CA ILE A 27 -0.14 -0.99 6.84
C ILE A 27 -0.39 -0.46 8.25
N PRO A 28 -0.42 -1.30 9.29
CA PRO A 28 -0.57 -0.84 10.67
C PRO A 28 0.65 -0.05 11.14
N GLN A 29 0.48 0.80 12.15
CA GLN A 29 1.60 1.49 12.79
C GLN A 29 2.54 0.46 13.47
N CYS A 30 3.85 0.72 13.47
CA CYS A 30 4.83 -0.07 14.23
C CYS A 30 4.70 0.16 15.74
N GLU A 31 4.84 -0.91 16.53
CA GLU A 31 4.95 -0.83 17.99
C GLU A 31 6.22 -0.10 18.44
N ASN A 32 7.35 -0.37 17.78
CA ASN A 32 8.65 0.26 18.05
C ASN A 32 9.12 1.09 16.85
N GLU A 33 9.95 2.12 17.09
CA GLU A 33 10.44 3.03 16.04
C GLU A 33 11.26 2.31 14.96
N ASP A 34 11.94 1.23 15.33
CA ASP A 34 12.76 0.40 14.45
C ASP A 34 11.99 -0.77 13.80
N GLY A 35 10.67 -0.81 13.98
CA GLY A 35 9.80 -1.88 13.47
C GLY A 35 9.92 -3.22 14.20
N SER A 36 10.74 -3.31 15.25
CA SER A 36 10.88 -4.54 16.04
C SER A 36 9.62 -4.85 16.87
N GLY A 37 9.49 -6.09 17.33
CA GLY A 37 8.38 -6.51 18.22
C GLY A 37 7.05 -6.83 17.54
N GLN A 38 6.90 -6.48 16.26
CA GLN A 38 5.70 -6.73 15.47
C GLN A 38 6.01 -7.60 14.25
N ALA A 39 5.16 -8.62 14.00
CA ALA A 39 5.26 -9.47 12.82
C ALA A 39 4.49 -8.85 11.63
N GLY A 40 4.99 -9.08 10.41
CA GLY A 40 4.42 -8.56 9.18
C GLY A 40 4.83 -7.11 8.89
N LEU A 41 4.05 -6.44 8.03
CA LEU A 41 4.29 -5.05 7.65
C LEU A 41 3.87 -4.09 8.76
N CYS A 42 4.68 -3.05 8.99
CA CYS A 42 4.30 -1.90 9.79
C CYS A 42 4.92 -0.61 9.24
N TYR A 43 4.35 0.54 9.59
CA TYR A 43 4.92 1.85 9.25
C TYR A 43 5.24 2.69 10.48
N TRP A 44 6.30 3.49 10.37
CA TRP A 44 6.65 4.51 11.35
C TRP A 44 6.78 5.87 10.66
N ASP A 45 6.00 6.85 11.12
CA ASP A 45 6.02 8.23 10.61
C ASP A 45 6.75 9.13 11.61
N SER A 46 7.96 9.55 11.27
CA SER A 46 8.81 10.35 12.17
C SER A 46 8.23 11.72 12.55
N ALA A 47 7.35 12.28 11.72
CA ALA A 47 6.68 13.56 12.00
C ALA A 47 5.56 13.39 13.03
N ARG A 48 4.86 12.25 13.01
CA ARG A 48 3.68 12.00 13.86
C ARG A 48 3.96 11.16 15.09
N MET A 49 4.91 10.23 14.99
CA MET A 49 5.20 9.22 16.01
C MET A 49 6.51 9.49 16.74
N GLY A 50 7.43 10.23 16.11
CA GLY A 50 8.66 10.69 16.75
C GLY A 50 8.47 11.99 17.53
N ASN A 51 9.54 12.77 17.66
CA ASN A 51 9.53 14.06 18.37
C ASN A 51 9.03 15.25 17.52
N GLY A 52 8.44 14.99 16.34
CA GLY A 52 7.92 16.02 15.44
C GLY A 52 8.97 16.79 14.64
N ARG A 53 10.24 16.36 14.63
CA ARG A 53 11.33 17.01 13.89
C ARG A 53 11.71 16.32 12.58
N GLY A 54 11.26 15.08 12.38
CA GLY A 54 11.49 14.32 11.15
C GLY A 54 10.38 14.53 10.12
N THR A 55 10.66 14.15 8.88
CA THR A 55 9.66 14.09 7.78
C THR A 55 9.58 12.72 7.12
N GLY A 56 10.41 11.77 7.57
CA GLY A 56 10.50 10.43 7.00
C GLY A 56 9.32 9.54 7.36
N LEU A 57 8.87 8.75 6.40
CA LEU A 57 7.95 7.63 6.53
C LEU A 57 8.70 6.34 6.22
N TYR A 58 8.73 5.42 7.17
CA TYR A 58 9.51 4.18 7.13
C TYR A 58 8.56 3.00 7.11
N ILE A 59 8.80 2.02 6.24
CA ILE A 59 8.04 0.77 6.16
C ILE A 59 8.95 -0.39 6.54
N TYR A 60 8.53 -1.18 7.52
CA TYR A 60 9.25 -2.36 7.99
C TYR A 60 8.48 -3.63 7.66
N GLN A 61 9.21 -4.73 7.46
CA GLN A 61 8.68 -6.09 7.45
C GLN A 61 9.46 -6.93 8.47
N ASP A 62 8.78 -7.41 9.52
CA ASP A 62 9.39 -8.24 10.57
C ASP A 62 10.65 -7.59 11.20
N GLY A 63 10.61 -6.27 11.45
CA GLY A 63 11.72 -5.49 11.99
C GLY A 63 12.82 -5.10 11.00
N ILE A 64 12.66 -5.39 9.70
CA ILE A 64 13.61 -5.01 8.65
C ILE A 64 13.06 -3.84 7.84
N LEU A 65 13.83 -2.77 7.67
CA LEU A 65 13.44 -1.63 6.84
C LEU A 65 13.40 -2.05 5.36
N ILE A 66 12.25 -1.89 4.71
CA ILE A 66 12.05 -2.26 3.31
C ILE A 66 11.74 -1.08 2.40
N ASP A 67 11.26 0.04 2.94
CA ASP A 67 11.00 1.28 2.19
C ASP A 67 11.14 2.50 3.10
N GLU A 68 11.57 3.62 2.54
CA GLU A 68 11.74 4.91 3.22
C GLU A 68 11.40 6.05 2.27
N ARG A 69 10.61 7.02 2.74
CA ARG A 69 10.11 8.17 1.96
C ARG A 69 10.31 9.46 2.75
N TYR A 70 10.71 10.55 2.09
CA TYR A 70 11.02 11.85 2.72
C TYR A 70 10.14 13.00 2.24
#